data_AF-A0A178XP91-F1
#
_entry.id   AF-A0A178XP91-F1
#
_cell.length_a   1.000
_cell.length_b   1.000
_cell.length_c   1.000
_cell.angle_alpha   90.00
_cell.angle_beta   90.00
_cell.angle_gamma   90.00
#
_symmetry.space_group_name_H-M   'P 1'
#
loop_
_entity.id
_entity.type
_entity.pdbx_description
1 polymer ?
#
loop_
_entity_poly.entity_id
_entity_poly.type
_entity_poly.pdbx_seq_one_letter_code
_entity_poly.pdbx_strand_id
1 'polypeptide(L)'
;MLIAKLNRKVRAWAVGVNTDGRREVLGIEIGTSEAEPIWTEFLRKLTRRDLRGVKLVVSDAHEGIKAAVSKALSATWQKCRIRIEEVNFSCK
;
A
#
# COMPACT_ATOMS: atom_id res chain seq x y z
N MET A 1 -0.25 3.16 2.73
CA MET A 1 0.64 2.12 2.17
C MET A 1 1.93 2.79 1.76
N LEU A 2 3.07 2.36 2.30
CA LEU A 2 4.38 2.93 1.97
C LEU A 2 5.12 2.03 0.99
N ILE A 3 5.78 2.66 0.04
CA ILE A 3 6.61 2.00 -0.96
C ILE A 3 7.99 2.64 -0.84
N ALA A 4 9.01 1.81 -0.69
CA ALA A 4 10.40 2.24 -0.59
C ALA A 4 11.23 1.44 -1.59
N LYS A 5 12.00 2.12 -2.44
CA LYS A 5 12.90 1.48 -3.40
C LYS A 5 14.33 1.50 -2.84
N LEU A 6 14.93 0.34 -2.62
CA LEU A 6 16.31 0.22 -2.16
C LEU A 6 17.03 -0.86 -2.97
N ASN A 7 18.23 -0.54 -3.49
CA ASN A 7 19.08 -1.49 -4.21
C ASN A 7 18.34 -2.20 -5.36
N ARG A 8 17.61 -1.45 -6.20
CA ARG A 8 16.73 -1.94 -7.29
C ARG A 8 15.59 -2.87 -6.86
N LYS A 9 15.38 -3.10 -5.56
CA LYS A 9 14.23 -3.83 -5.02
C LYS A 9 13.18 -2.84 -4.54
N VAL A 10 11.92 -3.22 -4.72
CA VAL A 10 10.75 -2.50 -4.26
C VAL A 10 10.31 -3.15 -2.96
N ARG A 11 10.29 -2.39 -1.87
CA ARG A 11 9.74 -2.82 -0.59
C ARG A 11 8.41 -2.12 -0.39
N ALA A 12 7.37 -2.90 -0.18
CA ALA A 12 6.04 -2.41 0.14
C ALA A 12 5.72 -2.70 1.60
N TRP A 13 5.27 -1.68 2.32
CA TRP A 13 4.72 -1.79 3.66
C TRP A 13 3.26 -1.36 3.65
N ALA A 14 2.35 -2.28 3.92
CA ALA A 14 0.97 -1.96 4.17
C ALA A 14 0.80 -1.66 5.66
N VAL A 15 0.41 -0.42 5.97
CA VAL A 15 0.01 0.00 7.32
C VAL A 15 -1.47 0.33 7.27
N GLY A 16 -2.24 -0.26 8.16
CA GLY A 16 -3.67 -0.03 8.36
C GLY A 16 -3.92 0.73 9.65
N VAL A 17 -5.11 1.30 9.77
CA VAL A 17 -5.63 1.82 11.04
C VAL A 17 -6.83 0.96 11.41
N ASN A 18 -6.80 0.36 12.60
CA ASN A 18 -7.90 -0.47 13.08
C ASN A 18 -9.08 0.39 13.56
N THR A 19 -10.18 -0.24 13.97
CA THR A 19 -11.38 0.46 14.48
C THR A 19 -11.11 1.28 15.75
N ASP A 20 -10.06 0.93 16.49
CA ASP A 20 -9.63 1.63 17.70
C ASP A 20 -8.68 2.80 17.42
N GLY A 21 -8.45 3.12 16.14
CA GLY A 21 -7.56 4.21 15.72
C GLY A 21 -6.06 3.88 15.82
N ARG A 22 -5.69 2.62 16.10
CA ARG A 22 -4.30 2.19 16.21
C ARG A 22 -3.74 1.81 14.84
N ARG A 23 -2.51 2.25 14.58
CA ARG A 23 -1.77 1.91 13.36
C ARG A 23 -1.08 0.56 13.54
N GLU A 24 -1.26 -0.32 12.57
CA GLU A 24 -0.65 -1.64 12.57
C GLU A 24 -0.09 -2.00 11.20
N VAL A 25 1.01 -2.75 11.19
CA VAL A 25 1.60 -3.27 9.95
C VAL A 25 0.79 -4.48 9.51
N LEU A 26 0.05 -4.31 8.41
CA LEU A 26 -0.77 -5.37 7.81
C LEU A 26 0.08 -6.36 7.01
N GLY A 27 1.18 -5.90 6.41
CA GLY A 27 2.07 -6.78 5.67
C GLY A 27 3.26 -6.06 5.03
N ILE A 28 4.27 -6.85 4.72
CA ILE A 28 5.50 -6.41 4.05
C ILE A 28 5.70 -7.31 2.83
N GLU A 29 6.01 -6.72 1.68
CA GLU A 29 6.33 -7.45 0.45
C GLU A 29 7.59 -6.87 -0.17
N ILE A 30 8.44 -7.74 -0.71
CA ILE A 30 9.68 -7.35 -1.37
C ILE A 30 9.58 -7.81 -2.82
N GLY A 31 9.24 -6.87 -3.69
CA GLY A 31 9.17 -7.08 -5.14
C GLY A 31 10.46 -6.69 -5.85
N THR A 32 10.66 -7.25 -7.04
CA THR A 32 11.72 -6.84 -7.97
C THR A 32 11.25 -5.78 -8.96
N SER A 33 9.94 -5.51 -9.03
CA SER A 33 9.32 -4.56 -9.97
C SER A 33 8.09 -3.87 -9.35
N GLU A 34 7.74 -2.69 -9.86
CA GLU A 34 6.57 -1.89 -9.47
C GLU A 34 5.37 -2.16 -10.38
N ALA A 35 5.38 -3.28 -11.10
CA ALA A 35 4.34 -3.65 -12.05
C ALA A 35 3.00 -3.96 -11.36
N GLU A 36 1.90 -3.67 -12.05
CA GLU A 36 0.53 -3.90 -11.58
C GLU A 36 0.28 -5.33 -11.04
N PRO A 37 0.72 -6.42 -11.69
CA PRO A 37 0.46 -7.77 -11.20
C PRO A 37 1.04 -8.03 -9.80
N ILE A 38 2.20 -7.45 -9.49
CA ILE A 38 2.86 -7.60 -8.17
C ILE A 38 2.02 -6.92 -7.09
N TRP A 39 1.51 -5.72 -7.37
CA TRP A 39 0.62 -5.01 -6.45
C TRP A 39 -0.71 -5.72 -6.27
N THR A 40 -1.30 -6.23 -7.35
CA THR A 40 -2.55 -6.98 -7.31
C THR A 40 -2.39 -8.25 -6.47
N GLU A 41 -1.29 -8.98 -6.61
CA GLU A 41 -1.02 -10.16 -5.80
C GLU A 41 -0.83 -9.80 -4.31
N PHE A 42 -0.06 -8.75 -4.03
CA PHE A 42 0.16 -8.27 -2.67
C PHE A 42 -1.16 -7.88 -1.97
N LEU A 43 -2.00 -7.09 -2.64
CA LEU A 43 -3.30 -6.71 -2.09
C LEU A 43 -4.21 -7.93 -1.89
N ARG A 44 -4.21 -8.89 -2.82
CA ARG A 44 -4.95 -10.15 -2.65
C ARG A 44 -4.44 -10.97 -1.46
N LYS A 45 -3.14 -10.99 -1.18
CA LYS A 45 -2.58 -11.64 0.03
C LYS A 45 -3.16 -11.01 1.29
N LEU A 46 -3.34 -9.69 1.33
CA LEU A 46 -3.95 -8.99 2.45
C LEU A 46 -5.45 -9.29 2.56
N THR A 47 -6.21 -9.26 1.46
CA THR A 47 -7.65 -9.59 1.45
C THR A 47 -7.89 -11.03 1.90
N ARG A 48 -7.01 -11.98 1.55
CA ARG A 48 -7.07 -13.37 2.05
C ARG A 48 -6.79 -13.49 3.55
N ARG A 49 -6.07 -12.54 4.14
CA ARG A 49 -5.85 -12.42 5.59
C ARG A 49 -6.98 -11.64 6.29
N ASP A 50 -8.14 -11.62 5.65
CA ASP A 50 -9.37 -10.99 6.13
C ASP A 50 -9.33 -9.44 6.21
N LEU A 51 -8.43 -8.80 5.45
CA LEU A 51 -8.50 -7.36 5.25
C LEU A 51 -9.75 -7.00 4.45
N ARG A 52 -10.76 -6.46 5.12
CA ARG A 52 -12.05 -6.03 4.53
C ARG A 52 -12.41 -4.61 4.94
N GLY A 53 -13.32 -3.99 4.19
CA GLY A 53 -13.85 -2.67 4.52
C GLY A 53 -12.86 -1.52 4.35
N VAL A 54 -11.79 -1.71 3.57
CA VAL A 54 -10.83 -0.65 3.26
C VAL A 54 -11.54 0.45 2.47
N LYS A 55 -11.64 1.65 3.05
CA LYS A 55 -12.29 2.81 2.41
C LYS A 55 -11.32 3.66 1.59
N LEU A 56 -10.07 3.75 2.05
CA LEU A 56 -9.07 4.63 1.48
C LEU A 56 -7.71 3.92 1.42
N VAL A 57 -7.07 3.97 0.25
CA VAL A 57 -5.68 3.57 0.05
C VAL A 57 -4.87 4.79 -0.37
N VAL A 58 -3.84 5.10 0.43
CA VAL A 58 -2.89 6.17 0.12
C VAL A 58 -1.54 5.57 -0.26
N SER A 59 -0.99 5.99 -1.40
CA SER A 59 0.34 5.58 -1.87
C SER A 59 1.03 6.67 -2.70
N ASP A 60 2.33 6.49 -2.94
CA ASP A 60 3.05 7.14 -4.05
C ASP A 60 2.29 6.93 -5.39
N ALA A 61 2.38 7.90 -6.31
CA ALA A 61 1.74 7.88 -7.62
C ALA A 61 2.45 6.97 -8.63
N HIS A 62 2.44 5.67 -8.35
CA HIS A 62 2.71 4.67 -9.37
C HIS A 62 1.40 4.25 -10.05
N GLU A 63 1.39 4.16 -11.38
CA GLU A 63 0.17 3.76 -12.11
C GLU A 63 -0.24 2.32 -11.77
N GLY A 64 0.74 1.45 -11.52
CA GLY A 64 0.52 0.03 -11.20
C GLY A 64 -0.31 -0.18 -9.93
N ILE A 65 -0.10 0.65 -8.89
CA ILE A 65 -0.84 0.50 -7.63
C ILE A 65 -2.27 1.04 -7.74
N LYS A 66 -2.50 2.10 -8.50
CA LYS A 66 -3.87 2.62 -8.74
C LYS A 66 -4.74 1.57 -9.40
N ALA A 67 -4.23 0.92 -10.45
CA ALA A 67 -4.94 -0.15 -11.14
C ALA A 67 -5.12 -1.40 -10.26
N ALA A 68 -4.10 -1.77 -9.47
CA ALA A 68 -4.19 -2.89 -8.55
C ALA A 68 -5.21 -2.67 -7.42
N VAL A 69 -5.27 -1.44 -6.86
CA VAL A 69 -6.28 -1.08 -5.86
C VAL A 69 -7.66 -1.27 -6.44
N SER A 70 -7.98 -0.65 -7.59
CA SER A 70 -9.30 -0.81 -8.22
C SER A 70 -9.70 -2.27 -8.51
N LYS A 71 -8.73 -3.16 -8.75
CA LYS A 71 -8.98 -4.60 -9.00
C LYS A 71 -9.13 -5.44 -7.73
N ALA A 72 -8.34 -5.14 -6.70
CA ALA A 72 -8.24 -5.97 -5.50
C ALA A 72 -9.08 -5.46 -4.33
N LEU A 73 -9.37 -4.15 -4.30
CA LEU A 73 -10.07 -3.45 -3.24
C LEU A 73 -11.07 -2.45 -3.84
N SER A 74 -12.34 -2.53 -3.47
CA SER A 74 -13.35 -1.51 -3.84
C SER A 74 -13.17 -0.21 -3.03
N ALA A 75 -11.95 0.32 -2.97
CA ALA A 75 -11.53 1.44 -2.14
C ALA A 75 -11.17 2.67 -3.00
N THR A 76 -11.31 3.86 -2.44
CA THR A 76 -10.79 5.08 -3.07
C THR A 76 -9.28 5.12 -2.97
N TRP A 77 -8.60 5.45 -4.06
CA TRP A 77 -7.16 5.68 -4.08
C TRP A 77 -6.83 7.17 -4.02
N GLN A 78 -5.86 7.56 -3.19
CA GLN A 78 -5.32 8.90 -3.12
C GLN A 78 -3.79 8.90 -3.22
N LYS A 79 -3.26 9.88 -3.97
CA LYS A 79 -1.82 10.13 -4.06
C LYS A 79 -1.31 10.75 -2.77
N CYS A 80 -0.28 10.17 -2.18
CA CYS A 80 0.46 10.80 -1.09
C CYS A 80 1.16 12.07 -1.62
N ARG A 81 0.92 13.21 -0.97
CA ARG A 81 1.58 14.49 -1.30
C ARG A 81 2.98 14.63 -0.70
N ILE A 82 3.32 13.80 0.29
CA ILE A 82 4.61 13.83 0.96
C ILE A 82 5.56 12.87 0.24
N ARG A 83 6.72 13.38 -0.20
CA ARG A 83 7.80 12.61 -0.81
C ARG A 83 8.73 12.09 0.30
N ILE A 84 9.08 10.81 0.25
CA ILE A 84 9.74 10.06 1.34
C ILE A 84 11.27 10.28 1.33
N GLU A 85 11.72 11.53 1.45
CA GLU A 85 13.14 11.82 1.77
C GLU A 85 13.32 12.13 3.27
N GLU A 86 12.26 12.55 3.98
CA GLU A 86 12.33 12.84 5.40
C GLU A 86 11.05 12.41 6.17
N VAL A 87 11.25 11.56 7.18
CA VAL A 87 10.50 11.33 8.44
C VAL A 87 9.06 10.74 8.49
N ASN A 88 8.90 9.95 9.57
CA ASN A 88 7.70 9.56 10.34
C ASN A 88 6.36 9.50 9.60
N PHE A 89 5.92 8.27 9.38
CA PHE A 89 4.59 7.88 8.92
C PHE A 89 3.47 8.62 9.66
N SER A 90 2.96 9.69 9.07
CA SER A 90 1.62 10.19 9.33
C SER A 90 1.11 10.84 8.07
N CYS A 91 0.57 10.04 7.15
CA CYS A 91 -0.42 10.57 6.23
C CYS A 91 -1.69 10.79 7.09
N LYS A 92 -1.93 12.04 7.48
CA LYS A 92 -3.24 12.47 8.00
C LYS A 92 -4.24 12.50 6.86
#